data_AF-A0A2N3CWR7-F1
#
_entry.id   AF-A0A2N3CWR7-F1
#
_cell.length_a   1.000
_cell.length_b   1.000
_cell.length_c   1.000
_cell.angle_alpha   90.00
_cell.angle_beta   90.00
_cell.angle_gamma   90.00
#
_symmetry.space_group_name_H-M   'P 1'
#
loop_
_entity.id
_entity.type
_entity.pdbx_description
1 polymer ?
#
loop_
_entity_poly.entity_id
_entity_poly.type
_entity_poly.pdbx_seq_one_letter_code
_entity_poly.pdbx_strand_id
1 'polypeptide(L)'
;MQCGVTPPAALPDLISLPALHASHGGHWLRAAGGPTNAVSKGDAIMAAADTPVLLINAPLVASRLGYPDLSGLDLLEAFAFIHPARFCVPTPRGLAEALGLPVPEGDEGVPELLQRSAGALVAACRDPEWFEREGAWSALQSLERLRWPWAQVLKPHIAKPEKAE
;
A
#
# COMPACT_ATOMS: atom_id res chain seq x y z
N MET A 1 -4.87 -42.39 -2.92
CA MET A 1 -5.15 -41.07 -3.51
C MET A 1 -5.25 -40.08 -2.35
N GLN A 2 -4.17 -39.36 -2.04
CA GLN A 2 -4.19 -38.29 -1.04
C GLN A 2 -4.52 -36.99 -1.79
N CYS A 3 -5.68 -36.43 -1.52
CA CYS A 3 -6.03 -35.08 -1.92
C CYS A 3 -5.03 -34.14 -1.26
N GLY A 4 -4.14 -33.54 -2.06
CA GLY A 4 -3.24 -32.49 -1.61
C GLY A 4 -4.06 -31.27 -1.21
N VAL A 5 -4.20 -31.05 0.10
CA VAL A 5 -4.68 -29.77 0.61
C VAL A 5 -3.51 -28.81 0.50
N THR A 6 -3.53 -27.93 -0.50
CA THR A 6 -2.62 -26.78 -0.54
C THR A 6 -2.82 -26.00 0.76
N PRO A 7 -1.77 -25.77 1.58
CA PRO A 7 -1.91 -24.96 2.77
C PRO A 7 -2.45 -23.57 2.38
N PRO A 8 -3.33 -22.96 3.18
CA PRO A 8 -3.77 -21.60 2.92
C PRO A 8 -2.53 -20.71 2.81
N ALA A 9 -2.47 -19.88 1.76
CA ALA A 9 -1.37 -18.95 1.59
C ALA A 9 -1.20 -18.12 2.88
N ALA A 10 0.02 -18.11 3.42
CA ALA A 10 0.31 -17.34 4.62
C ALA A 10 0.01 -15.86 4.36
N LEU A 11 -0.55 -15.17 5.36
CA LEU A 11 -0.81 -13.74 5.23
C LEU A 11 0.51 -13.00 5.00
N PRO A 12 0.53 -11.97 4.13
CA PRO A 12 1.73 -11.20 3.88
C PRO A 12 2.19 -10.46 5.13
N ASP A 13 3.52 -10.31 5.23
CA ASP A 13 4.16 -9.58 6.31
C ASP A 13 3.72 -8.11 6.33
N LEU A 14 3.63 -7.54 7.52
CA LEU A 14 3.42 -6.11 7.69
C LEU A 14 4.69 -5.35 7.32
N ILE A 15 4.58 -4.35 6.45
CA ILE A 15 5.69 -3.41 6.26
C ILE A 15 5.77 -2.44 7.43
N SER A 16 6.98 -2.15 7.90
CA SER A 16 7.24 -1.23 9.02
C SER A 16 7.16 0.24 8.61
N LEU A 17 6.01 0.67 8.09
CA LEU A 17 5.69 2.05 7.77
C LEU A 17 4.45 2.50 8.53
N PRO A 18 4.37 3.77 8.98
CA PRO A 18 3.16 4.29 9.59
C PRO A 18 2.00 4.27 8.59
N ALA A 19 0.79 4.00 9.05
CA ALA A 19 -0.41 3.92 8.22
C ALA A 19 -1.54 4.77 8.80
N LEU A 20 -2.15 5.59 7.95
CA LEU A 20 -3.19 6.55 8.32
C LEU A 20 -4.48 6.24 7.57
N HIS A 21 -5.56 6.12 8.33
CA HIS A 21 -6.92 6.10 7.81
C HIS A 21 -7.67 7.33 8.31
N ALA A 22 -8.27 8.07 7.38
CA ALA A 22 -9.18 9.17 7.69
C ALA A 22 -10.54 8.83 7.09
N SER A 23 -11.59 8.79 7.90
CA SER A 23 -12.96 8.53 7.48
C SER A 23 -13.91 9.64 7.99
N HIS A 24 -15.21 9.51 7.74
CA HIS A 24 -16.19 10.40 8.37
C HIS A 24 -16.37 10.10 9.87
N GLY A 25 -16.05 8.88 10.30
CA GLY A 25 -16.19 8.41 11.68
C GLY A 25 -15.00 8.75 12.58
N GLY A 26 -13.87 9.17 12.02
CA GLY A 26 -12.67 9.50 12.77
C GLY A 26 -11.37 9.36 11.98
N HIS A 27 -10.27 9.34 12.72
CA HIS A 27 -8.93 9.14 12.16
C HIS A 27 -8.21 8.08 12.99
N TRP A 28 -7.48 7.20 12.33
CA TRP A 28 -6.74 6.13 12.95
C TRP A 28 -5.33 6.09 12.40
N LEU A 29 -4.36 6.07 13.31
CA LEU A 29 -2.94 6.00 12.98
C LEU A 29 -2.35 4.74 13.60
N ARG A 30 -1.63 3.98 12.79
CA ARG A 30 -0.81 2.86 13.24
C ARG A 30 0.65 3.17 12.99
N ALA A 31 1.47 3.11 14.03
CA ALA A 31 2.92 3.24 13.90
C ALA A 31 3.51 2.00 13.20
N ALA A 32 4.74 2.11 12.69
CA ALA A 32 5.45 1.07 11.94
C ALA A 32 5.47 -0.34 12.56
N GLY A 33 5.35 -0.47 13.88
CA GLY A 33 5.22 -1.77 14.56
C GLY A 33 4.30 -1.73 15.77
N GLY A 34 3.43 -0.73 15.85
CA GLY A 34 2.57 -0.47 17.00
C GLY A 34 1.11 -0.86 16.75
N PRO A 35 0.26 -0.78 17.79
CA PRO A 35 -1.18 -0.91 17.62
C PRO A 35 -1.75 0.28 16.83
N THR A 36 -2.94 0.10 16.26
CA THR A 36 -3.73 1.21 15.73
C THR A 36 -4.34 2.00 16.87
N ASN A 37 -4.26 3.32 16.83
CA ASN A 37 -4.92 4.21 17.77
C ASN A 37 -5.85 5.18 17.03
N ALA A 38 -6.99 5.50 17.65
CA ALA A 38 -7.77 6.67 17.24
C ALA A 38 -6.97 7.94 17.57
N VAL A 39 -6.94 8.89 16.65
CA VAL A 39 -6.17 10.13 16.79
C VAL A 39 -7.00 11.35 16.46
N SER A 40 -6.58 12.52 16.96
CA SER A 40 -7.21 13.78 16.57
C SER A 40 -6.89 14.10 15.11
N LYS A 41 -7.69 14.99 14.51
CA LYS A 41 -7.40 15.53 13.18
C LYS A 41 -6.02 16.21 13.11
N GLY A 42 -5.64 16.92 14.18
CA GLY A 42 -4.34 17.59 14.28
C GLY A 42 -3.19 16.59 14.26
N ASP A 43 -3.28 15.52 15.05
CA ASP A 43 -2.27 14.46 15.10
C ASP A 43 -2.16 13.72 13.77
N ALA A 44 -3.28 13.49 13.08
CA ALA A 44 -3.29 12.90 11.75
C ALA A 44 -2.57 13.79 10.71
N ILE A 45 -2.78 15.10 10.75
CA ILE A 45 -2.06 16.05 9.88
C ILE A 45 -0.57 16.05 10.23
N MET A 46 -0.22 16.11 11.51
CA MET A 46 1.18 16.06 11.96
C MET A 46 1.88 14.80 11.48
N ALA A 47 1.24 13.64 11.59
CA ALA A 47 1.78 12.37 11.11
C ALA A 47 2.01 12.38 9.59
N ALA A 48 1.06 12.92 8.81
CA ALA A 48 1.17 13.01 7.35
C ALA A 48 2.19 14.05 6.86
N ALA A 49 2.52 15.05 7.68
CA ALA A 49 3.49 16.09 7.33
C ALA A 49 4.95 15.69 7.60
N ASP A 50 5.19 14.84 8.62
CA ASP A 50 6.54 14.55 9.13
C ASP A 50 7.23 13.39 8.37
N THR A 51 6.46 12.37 8.00
CA THR A 51 6.97 11.19 7.28
C THR A 51 5.96 10.67 6.26
N PRO A 52 6.40 10.01 5.17
CA PRO A 52 5.48 9.33 4.27
C PRO A 52 4.68 8.26 5.03
N VAL A 53 3.37 8.46 5.13
CA VAL A 53 2.42 7.49 5.71
C VAL A 53 1.77 6.67 4.60
N LEU A 54 1.54 5.38 4.86
CA LEU A 54 0.68 4.55 4.04
C LEU A 54 -0.75 5.05 4.16
N LEU A 55 -1.42 5.13 3.02
CA LEU A 55 -2.82 5.53 2.93
C LEU A 55 -3.44 4.93 1.67
N ILE A 56 -4.73 5.18 1.50
CA ILE A 56 -5.46 4.85 0.28
C ILE A 56 -6.26 6.06 -0.16
N ASN A 57 -6.17 6.41 -1.44
CA ASN A 57 -6.90 7.54 -2.04
C ASN A 57 -6.49 8.88 -1.37
N ALA A 58 -5.26 9.31 -1.63
CA ALA A 58 -4.66 10.53 -1.11
C ALA A 58 -5.57 11.77 -1.26
N PRO A 59 -6.22 12.01 -2.42
CA PRO A 59 -7.13 13.15 -2.57
C PRO A 59 -8.32 13.12 -1.59
N LEU A 60 -8.89 11.95 -1.34
CA LEU A 60 -9.97 11.79 -0.36
C LEU A 60 -9.48 12.00 1.07
N VAL A 61 -8.31 11.47 1.42
CA VAL A 61 -7.69 11.67 2.74
C VAL A 61 -7.36 13.16 2.96
N ALA A 62 -6.76 13.81 1.98
CA ALA A 62 -6.46 15.24 1.97
C ALA A 62 -7.72 16.08 2.22
N SER A 63 -8.82 15.76 1.52
CA SER A 63 -10.11 16.43 1.69
C SER A 63 -10.67 16.26 3.11
N ARG A 64 -10.65 15.04 3.67
CA ARG A 64 -11.11 14.76 5.04
C ARG A 64 -10.29 15.50 6.10
N LEU A 65 -8.97 15.55 5.90
CA LEU A 65 -8.06 16.27 6.77
C LEU A 65 -8.07 17.79 6.53
N GLY A 66 -8.67 18.27 5.44
CA GLY A 66 -8.52 19.68 5.04
C GLY A 66 -7.04 20.07 4.85
N TYR A 67 -6.22 19.11 4.40
CA TYR A 67 -4.78 19.26 4.20
C TYR A 67 -4.47 18.92 2.73
N PRO A 68 -4.53 19.91 1.81
CA PRO A 68 -4.54 19.66 0.36
C PRO A 68 -3.19 19.19 -0.18
N ASP A 69 -2.08 19.58 0.44
CA ASP A 69 -0.72 19.23 0.00
C ASP A 69 -0.24 17.89 0.61
N LEU A 70 -1.18 17.01 0.96
CA LEU A 70 -0.88 15.72 1.56
C LEU A 70 -0.10 14.85 0.57
N SER A 71 1.13 14.52 0.95
CA SER A 71 2.01 13.61 0.23
C SER A 71 2.22 12.35 1.06
N GLY A 72 1.79 11.20 0.54
CA GLY A 72 1.88 9.91 1.22
C GLY A 72 2.11 8.78 0.24
N LEU A 73 2.25 7.57 0.79
CA LEU A 73 2.38 6.34 0.02
C LEU A 73 0.96 5.82 -0.28
N ASP A 74 0.35 6.33 -1.35
CA ASP A 74 -0.99 5.91 -1.77
C ASP A 74 -0.95 4.50 -2.38
N LEU A 75 -1.60 3.55 -1.72
CA LEU A 75 -1.62 2.16 -2.15
C LEU A 75 -2.28 1.95 -3.51
N LEU A 76 -3.15 2.85 -3.98
CA LEU A 76 -3.72 2.74 -5.32
C LEU A 76 -2.69 3.03 -6.41
N GLU A 77 -1.72 3.92 -6.15
CA GLU A 77 -0.62 4.19 -7.08
C GLU A 77 0.31 2.98 -7.17
N ALA A 78 0.69 2.40 -6.02
CA ALA A 78 1.51 1.18 -6.01
C ALA A 78 0.78 0.00 -6.65
N PHE A 79 -0.51 -0.18 -6.35
CA PHE A 79 -1.33 -1.21 -6.99
C PHE A 79 -1.35 -1.05 -8.51
N ALA A 80 -1.61 0.16 -9.01
CA ALA A 80 -1.66 0.43 -10.45
C ALA A 80 -0.31 0.20 -11.15
N PHE A 81 0.79 0.47 -10.46
CA PHE A 81 2.13 0.21 -10.97
C PHE A 81 2.47 -1.28 -11.02
N ILE A 82 2.12 -2.05 -9.97
CA ILE A 82 2.49 -3.47 -9.82
C ILE A 82 1.55 -4.39 -10.60
N HIS A 83 0.28 -3.99 -10.70
CA HIS A 83 -0.79 -4.74 -11.34
C HIS A 83 -1.45 -3.90 -12.45
N PRO A 84 -0.69 -3.53 -13.50
CA PRO A 84 -1.23 -2.77 -14.61
C PRO A 84 -2.43 -3.49 -15.22
N ALA A 85 -3.44 -2.71 -15.60
CA ALA A 85 -4.70 -3.18 -16.18
C ALA A 85 -5.55 -4.11 -15.27
N ARG A 86 -5.27 -4.19 -13.97
CA ARG A 86 -6.16 -4.83 -12.99
C ARG A 86 -7.06 -3.80 -12.30
N PHE A 87 -8.34 -4.15 -12.14
CA PHE A 87 -9.30 -3.28 -11.49
C PHE A 87 -9.19 -3.36 -9.96
N CYS A 88 -9.24 -2.20 -9.30
CA CYS A 88 -9.33 -2.09 -7.85
C CYS A 88 -10.33 -0.97 -7.50
N VAL A 89 -11.32 -1.28 -6.68
CA VAL A 89 -12.20 -0.24 -6.12
C VAL A 89 -11.37 0.60 -5.15
N PRO A 90 -11.41 1.96 -5.21
CA PRO A 90 -10.51 2.84 -4.45
C PRO A 90 -10.95 3.01 -2.99
N THR A 91 -11.18 1.89 -2.30
CA THR A 91 -11.63 1.82 -0.90
C THR A 91 -10.84 0.74 -0.16
N PRO A 92 -10.74 0.79 1.19
CA PRO A 92 -10.05 -0.25 1.95
C PRO A 92 -10.58 -1.66 1.64
N ARG A 93 -11.90 -1.84 1.61
CA ARG A 93 -12.54 -3.10 1.21
C ARG A 93 -12.13 -3.53 -0.20
N GLY A 94 -12.23 -2.62 -1.16
CA GLY A 94 -11.87 -2.87 -2.55
C GLY A 94 -10.43 -3.32 -2.74
N LEU A 95 -9.50 -2.68 -2.04
CA LEU A 95 -8.09 -3.05 -2.06
C LEU A 95 -7.86 -4.42 -1.40
N ALA A 96 -8.51 -4.68 -0.26
CA ALA A 96 -8.44 -5.99 0.39
C ALA A 96 -8.92 -7.11 -0.55
N GLU A 97 -10.08 -6.92 -1.20
CA GLU A 97 -10.64 -7.87 -2.16
C GLU A 97 -9.71 -8.07 -3.38
N ALA A 98 -9.16 -6.98 -3.94
CA ALA A 98 -8.24 -7.05 -5.08
C ALA A 98 -6.93 -7.79 -4.77
N LEU A 99 -6.49 -7.76 -3.51
CA LEU A 99 -5.28 -8.43 -3.01
C LEU A 99 -5.57 -9.77 -2.33
N GLY A 100 -6.84 -10.20 -2.23
CA GLY A 100 -7.23 -11.43 -1.53
C GLY A 100 -6.97 -11.40 -0.01
N LEU A 101 -7.00 -10.22 0.60
CA LEU A 101 -6.77 -10.02 2.03
C LEU A 101 -8.07 -10.01 2.83
N PRO A 102 -8.02 -10.35 4.14
CA PRO A 102 -9.17 -10.17 5.02
C PRO A 102 -9.65 -8.73 5.03
N VAL A 103 -10.95 -8.53 4.83
CA VAL A 103 -11.58 -7.21 4.91
C VAL A 103 -11.70 -6.81 6.39
N PRO A 104 -11.28 -5.60 6.79
CA PRO A 104 -11.43 -5.14 8.17
C PRO A 104 -12.90 -4.98 8.54
N GLU A 105 -13.24 -5.34 9.78
CA GLU A 105 -14.60 -5.22 10.32
C GLU A 105 -15.00 -3.77 10.61
N GLY A 106 -14.01 -2.91 10.88
CA GLY A 106 -14.18 -1.50 11.24
C GLY A 106 -13.01 -0.62 10.80
N ASP A 107 -13.18 0.69 10.96
CA ASP A 107 -12.19 1.70 10.54
C ASP A 107 -10.86 1.55 11.29
N GLU A 108 -10.86 1.09 12.54
CA GLU A 108 -9.64 0.81 13.33
C GLU A 108 -8.77 -0.32 12.75
N GLY A 109 -9.37 -1.22 11.96
CA GLY A 109 -8.64 -2.29 11.28
C GLY A 109 -7.98 -1.84 9.98
N VAL A 110 -8.39 -0.69 9.43
CA VAL A 110 -7.91 -0.22 8.12
C VAL A 110 -6.39 0.03 8.12
N PRO A 111 -5.78 0.75 9.10
CA PRO A 111 -4.33 0.96 9.08
C PRO A 111 -3.49 -0.32 9.05
N GLU A 112 -3.93 -1.39 9.71
CA GLU A 112 -3.25 -2.69 9.62
C GLU A 112 -3.40 -3.30 8.22
N LEU A 113 -4.62 -3.25 7.65
CA LEU A 113 -4.83 -3.65 6.26
C LEU A 113 -3.86 -2.90 5.33
N LEU A 114 -3.68 -1.59 5.48
CA LEU A 114 -2.78 -0.82 4.61
C LEU A 114 -1.33 -1.32 4.69
N GLN A 115 -0.83 -1.64 5.89
CA GLN A 115 0.48 -2.26 6.08
C GLN A 115 0.59 -3.64 5.43
N ARG A 116 -0.46 -4.48 5.54
CA ARG A 116 -0.52 -5.80 4.88
C ARG A 116 -0.57 -5.68 3.37
N SER A 117 -1.36 -4.74 2.84
CA SER A 117 -1.47 -4.47 1.40
C SER A 117 -0.14 -4.01 0.81
N ALA A 118 0.58 -3.10 1.49
CA ALA A 118 1.92 -2.71 1.09
C ALA A 118 2.89 -3.90 1.09
N GLY A 119 2.82 -4.76 2.11
CA GLY A 119 3.60 -6.00 2.17
C GLY A 119 3.30 -6.96 1.02
N ALA A 120 2.01 -7.15 0.70
CA ALA A 120 1.56 -8.00 -0.42
C ALA A 120 2.08 -7.49 -1.76
N LEU A 121 1.98 -6.18 -1.99
CA LEU A 121 2.49 -5.51 -3.19
C LEU A 121 4.01 -5.65 -3.32
N VAL A 122 4.75 -5.42 -2.23
CA VAL A 122 6.21 -5.63 -2.19
C VAL A 122 6.57 -7.09 -2.44
N ALA A 123 5.82 -8.05 -1.89
CA ALA A 123 6.04 -9.46 -2.11
C ALA A 123 5.81 -9.86 -3.57
N ALA A 124 4.78 -9.30 -4.23
CA ALA A 124 4.52 -9.52 -5.65
C ALA A 124 5.71 -9.11 -6.52
N CYS A 125 6.36 -7.98 -6.23
CA CYS A 125 7.57 -7.56 -6.97
C CYS A 125 8.74 -8.55 -6.85
N ARG A 126 8.80 -9.33 -5.78
CA ARG A 126 9.87 -10.31 -5.52
C ARG A 126 9.58 -11.69 -6.11
N ASP A 127 8.37 -11.92 -6.62
CA ASP A 127 7.98 -13.19 -7.22
C ASP A 127 8.72 -13.38 -8.57
N PRO A 128 9.53 -14.44 -8.74
CA PRO A 128 10.16 -14.74 -10.01
C PRO A 128 9.17 -14.92 -11.18
N GLU A 129 7.93 -15.32 -10.86
CA GLU A 129 6.83 -15.54 -11.78
C GLU A 129 5.89 -14.31 -11.89
N TRP A 130 6.28 -13.14 -11.36
CA TRP A 130 5.52 -11.90 -11.50
C TRP A 130 5.26 -11.60 -12.97
N PHE A 131 4.01 -11.78 -13.40
CA PHE A 131 3.61 -11.71 -14.80
C PHE A 131 3.80 -10.30 -15.38
N GLU A 132 3.53 -9.26 -14.59
CA GLU A 132 3.60 -7.86 -15.01
C GLU A 132 5.00 -7.23 -14.85
N ARG A 133 6.05 -8.03 -14.65
CA ARG A 133 7.43 -7.55 -14.42
C ARG A 133 8.07 -6.82 -15.59
N GLU A 134 7.65 -7.13 -16.82
CA GLU A 134 8.25 -6.59 -18.04
C GLU A 134 8.01 -5.07 -18.13
N GLY A 135 9.09 -4.30 -18.25
CA GLY A 135 9.05 -2.83 -18.30
C GLY A 135 9.00 -2.17 -16.91
N ALA A 136 8.74 -2.91 -15.84
CA ALA A 136 8.59 -2.36 -14.50
C ALA A 136 9.88 -1.69 -14.00
N TRP A 137 11.04 -2.28 -14.28
CA TRP A 137 12.32 -1.69 -13.90
C TRP A 137 12.55 -0.34 -14.58
N SER A 138 12.32 -0.28 -15.89
CA SER A 138 12.49 0.95 -16.69
C SER A 138 11.47 2.04 -16.29
N ALA A 139 10.22 1.65 -16.04
CA ALA A 139 9.18 2.55 -15.54
C ALA A 139 9.53 3.11 -14.14
N LEU A 140 10.03 2.27 -13.24
CA LEU A 140 10.46 2.68 -11.91
C LEU A 140 11.58 3.74 -11.97
N GLN A 141 12.58 3.56 -12.84
CA GLN A 141 13.66 4.55 -13.02
C GLN A 141 13.11 5.92 -13.47
N SER A 142 12.12 5.91 -14.37
CA SER A 142 11.47 7.13 -14.84
C SER A 142 10.66 7.80 -13.72
N LEU A 143 9.90 7.04 -12.95
CA LEU A 143 9.10 7.53 -11.83
C LEU A 143 9.96 8.01 -10.66
N GLU A 144 11.12 7.39 -10.41
CA GLU A 144 12.10 7.85 -9.43
C GLU A 144 12.59 9.27 -9.75
N ARG A 145 12.90 9.57 -11.02
CA ARG A 145 13.28 10.91 -11.47
C ARG A 145 12.16 11.94 -11.30
N LEU A 146 10.91 11.49 -11.38
CA LEU A 146 9.72 12.31 -11.13
C LEU A 146 9.36 12.42 -9.63
N ARG A 147 10.21 11.86 -8.75
CA ARG A 147 10.03 11.84 -7.29
C ARG A 147 8.74 11.15 -6.85
N TRP A 148 8.30 10.15 -7.59
CA TRP A 148 7.16 9.34 -7.17
C TRP A 148 7.45 8.69 -5.80
N PRO A 149 6.60 8.88 -4.77
CA PRO A 149 6.91 8.49 -3.39
C PRO A 149 7.26 7.01 -3.21
N TRP A 150 6.61 6.13 -3.96
CA TRP A 150 6.84 4.69 -3.89
C TRP A 150 8.17 4.21 -4.47
N ALA A 151 8.85 5.05 -5.27
CA ALA A 151 10.05 4.61 -5.97
C ALA A 151 11.13 4.08 -5.02
N GLN A 152 11.35 4.74 -3.88
CA GLN A 152 12.35 4.31 -2.90
C GLN A 152 11.95 3.03 -2.16
N VAL A 153 10.65 2.77 -2.01
CA VAL A 153 10.13 1.57 -1.34
C VAL A 153 10.21 0.36 -2.27
N LEU A 154 9.90 0.51 -3.55
CA LEU A 154 9.85 -0.59 -4.52
C LEU A 154 11.20 -0.93 -5.14
N LYS A 155 12.13 0.04 -5.23
CA LYS A 155 13.45 -0.13 -5.86
C LYS A 155 14.27 -1.31 -5.35
N PRO A 156 14.32 -1.62 -4.04
CA PRO A 156 15.06 -2.79 -3.55
C PRO A 156 14.39 -4.12 -3.90
N HIS A 157 13.19 -4.11 -4.47
CA HIS A 157 12.36 -5.30 -4.70
C HIS A 157 12.12 -5.61 -6.17
N ILE A 158 12.47 -4.70 -7.08
CA ILE A 158 12.33 -4.88 -8.52
C ILE A 158 13.69 -5.17 -9.12
N ALA A 159 13.87 -6.39 -9.62
CA ALA A 159 15.13 -6.83 -10.22
C ALA A 159 15.42 -6.09 -11.53
N LYS A 160 16.69 -5.74 -11.74
CA LYS A 160 17.15 -5.26 -13.05
C LYS A 160 17.08 -6.42 -14.06
N PRO A 161 16.50 -6.24 -15.25
CA PRO A 161 16.45 -7.29 -16.25
C PRO A 161 17.86 -7.59 -16.80
N GLU A 162 18.11 -8.86 -17.14
CA GLU A 162 19.39 -9.32 -17.69
C GLU A 162 19.62 -8.82 -19.13
N LYS A 163 18.54 -8.52 -19.86
CA LYS A 163 18.53 -7.94 -21.20
C LYS A 163 17.76 -6.62 -21.16
N ALA A 164 18.05 -5.73 -22.11
CA ALA A 164 17.23 -4.55 -22.30
C ALA A 164 15.80 -4.96 -22.69
N GLU A 165 14.82 -4.26 -22.12
CA GLU A 165 13.38 -4.38 -22.40
C GLU A 165 13.00 -3.55 -23.65
#